data_AF-A0A9D9BES6-F1
#
_entry.id   AF-A0A9D9BES6-F1
#
_cell.length_a   1.000
_cell.length_b   1.000
_cell.length_c   1.000
_cell.angle_alpha   90.00
_cell.angle_beta   90.00
_cell.angle_gamma   90.00
#
_symmetry.space_group_name_H-M   'P 1'
#
loop_
_entity.id
_entity.type
_entity.pdbx_description
1 polymer ?
#
loop_
_entity_poly.entity_id
_entity_poly.type
_entity_poly.pdbx_seq_one_letter_code
_entity_poly.pdbx_strand_id
1 'polypeptide(L)'
;MHADKSFTEEMKVGAKLGAIIQDKDAREQLVSDPAHVLAEAGVNTEVTLLADTADTVHLIIPATVDSTRVEAGDESYFEELGRLALGSCVYRELPE
;
A
#
# COMPACT_ATOMS: atom_id res chain seq x y z
N MET A 1 -16.49 6.42 25.51
CA MET A 1 -15.76 7.59 24.97
C MET A 1 -15.98 7.60 23.46
N HIS A 2 -16.87 8.46 22.98
CA HIS A 2 -17.02 8.69 21.54
C HIS A 2 -15.82 9.54 21.10
N ALA A 3 -14.85 8.92 20.42
CA ALA A 3 -13.77 9.64 19.79
C ALA A 3 -14.40 10.53 18.71
N ASP A 4 -14.27 11.84 18.90
CA ASP A 4 -14.60 12.85 17.91
C ASP A 4 -13.72 12.56 16.67
N LYS A 5 -14.31 12.00 15.61
CA LYS A 5 -13.57 11.62 14.40
C LYS A 5 -13.32 12.87 13.58
N SER A 6 -12.37 13.71 13.99
CA SER A 6 -11.81 14.71 13.08
C SER A 6 -10.96 13.97 12.04
N PHE A 7 -11.52 13.73 10.86
CA PHE A 7 -10.76 13.19 9.74
C PHE A 7 -9.78 14.27 9.27
N THR A 8 -8.48 14.04 9.48
CA THR A 8 -7.44 14.87 8.87
C THR A 8 -7.51 14.73 7.35
N GLU A 9 -7.04 15.74 6.60
CA GLU A 9 -7.03 15.70 5.13
C GLU A 9 -6.29 14.46 4.58
N GLU A 10 -5.24 14.01 5.28
CA GLU A 10 -4.50 12.77 4.98
C GLU A 10 -5.39 11.52 5.06
N MET A 11 -6.27 11.43 6.06
CA MET A 11 -7.24 10.33 6.17
C MET A 11 -8.26 10.36 5.03
N LYS A 12 -8.59 11.54 4.49
CA LYS A 12 -9.49 11.67 3.33
C LYS A 12 -8.82 11.16 2.05
N VAL A 13 -7.54 11.45 1.85
CA VAL A 13 -6.76 10.91 0.72
C VAL A 13 -6.69 9.38 0.83
N GLY A 14 -6.34 8.84 2.00
CA GLY A 14 -6.31 7.39 2.21
C GLY A 14 -7.67 6.71 1.95
N ALA A 15 -8.77 7.33 2.38
CA ALA A 15 -10.11 6.81 2.12
C ALA A 15 -10.48 6.80 0.63
N LYS A 16 -10.12 7.85 -0.12
CA LYS A 16 -10.34 7.92 -1.58
C LYS A 16 -9.53 6.85 -2.32
N LEU A 17 -8.26 6.68 -1.98
CA LEU A 17 -7.41 5.63 -2.55
C LEU A 17 -7.98 4.23 -2.23
N GLY A 18 -8.42 4.01 -0.99
CA GLY A 18 -9.10 2.77 -0.60
C GLY A 18 -10.36 2.50 -1.42
N ALA A 19 -11.16 3.53 -1.70
CA ALA A 19 -12.36 3.39 -2.54
C ALA A 19 -12.01 3.03 -3.99
N ILE A 20 -10.98 3.68 -4.58
CA ILE A 20 -10.49 3.35 -5.92
C ILE A 20 -10.05 1.89 -6.00
N ILE A 21 -9.33 1.39 -4.99
CA ILE A 21 -8.85 0.00 -4.97
C ILE A 21 -10.01 -1.00 -4.86
N GLN A 22 -11.14 -0.63 -4.24
CA GLN A 22 -12.29 -1.53 -4.11
C GLN A 22 -13.17 -1.57 -5.37
N ASP A 23 -13.18 -0.52 -6.18
CA ASP A 23 -13.98 -0.42 -7.40
C ASP A 23 -13.20 -0.90 -8.65
N LYS A 24 -13.82 -1.76 -9.47
CA LYS A 24 -13.14 -2.37 -10.62
C LYS A 24 -12.81 -1.35 -11.71
N ASP A 25 -13.77 -0.51 -12.07
CA ASP A 25 -13.63 0.42 -13.19
C ASP A 25 -12.65 1.54 -12.79
N ALA A 26 -12.70 1.99 -11.53
CA ALA A 26 -11.74 2.94 -10.99
C ALA A 26 -10.32 2.38 -10.94
N ARG A 27 -10.13 1.09 -10.63
CA ARG A 27 -8.81 0.43 -10.72
C ARG A 27 -8.29 0.40 -12.16
N GLU A 28 -9.13 0.06 -13.14
CA GLU A 28 -8.74 0.05 -14.55
C GLU A 28 -8.35 1.46 -15.02
N GLN A 29 -9.05 2.49 -14.54
CA GLN A 29 -8.70 3.88 -14.80
C GLN A 29 -7.37 4.28 -14.13
N LEU A 30 -7.14 3.85 -12.89
CA LEU A 30 -5.88 4.10 -12.17
C LEU A 30 -4.67 3.49 -12.90
N VAL A 31 -4.83 2.32 -13.51
CA VAL A 31 -3.75 1.67 -14.28
C VAL A 31 -3.50 2.37 -15.61
N SER A 32 -4.55 2.87 -16.27
CA SER A 32 -4.44 3.51 -17.59
C SER A 32 -3.97 4.97 -17.54
N ASP A 33 -4.39 5.73 -16.53
CA ASP A 33 -3.96 7.12 -16.30
C ASP A 33 -3.77 7.41 -14.80
N PRO A 34 -2.67 6.89 -14.20
CA PRO A 34 -2.42 7.04 -12.78
C PRO A 34 -2.25 8.50 -12.36
N ALA A 35 -1.65 9.33 -13.21
CA ALA A 35 -1.39 10.73 -12.88
C ALA A 35 -2.68 11.51 -12.68
N HIS A 36 -3.65 11.32 -13.58
CA HIS A 36 -4.95 11.98 -13.48
C HIS A 36 -5.74 11.50 -12.25
N VAL A 37 -5.86 10.18 -12.06
CA VAL A 37 -6.64 9.60 -10.96
C VAL A 37 -6.04 9.96 -9.59
N LEU A 38 -4.72 9.94 -9.45
CA LEU A 38 -4.04 10.34 -8.21
C LEU A 38 -4.22 11.83 -7.92
N ALA A 39 -4.17 12.69 -8.93
CA ALA A 39 -4.44 14.12 -8.77
C ALA A 39 -5.88 14.37 -8.29
N GLU A 40 -6.88 13.66 -8.83
CA GLU A 40 -8.28 13.75 -8.34
C GLU A 40 -8.43 13.26 -6.90
N ALA A 41 -7.63 12.26 -6.51
CA ALA A 41 -7.55 11.80 -5.13
C ALA A 41 -6.91 12.83 -4.18
N GLY A 42 -6.25 13.87 -4.70
CA GLY A 42 -5.55 14.91 -3.94
C GLY A 42 -4.09 14.56 -3.65
N VAL A 43 -3.51 13.61 -4.39
CA VAL A 43 -2.11 13.21 -4.29
C VAL A 43 -1.29 14.10 -5.23
N ASN A 44 -0.62 15.10 -4.65
CA ASN A 44 0.12 16.13 -5.39
C ASN A 44 1.64 15.89 -5.44
N THR A 45 2.12 14.80 -4.86
CA THR A 45 3.54 14.45 -4.75
C THR A 45 3.96 13.49 -5.86
N GLU A 46 5.26 13.43 -6.16
CA GLU A 46 5.80 12.35 -6.99
C GLU A 46 5.53 11.00 -6.29
N VAL A 47 4.60 10.23 -6.86
CA VAL A 47 4.23 8.92 -6.35
C VAL A 47 4.54 7.87 -7.41
N THR A 48 5.18 6.80 -6.98
CA THR A 48 5.37 5.60 -7.80
C THR A 48 4.29 4.59 -7.43
N LEU A 49 3.51 4.16 -8.43
CA LEU A 49 2.54 3.09 -8.26
C LEU A 49 3.22 1.75 -8.50
N LEU A 50 3.18 0.87 -7.51
CA LEU A 50 3.70 -0.49 -7.59
C LEU A 50 2.54 -1.45 -7.40
N ALA A 51 2.26 -2.26 -8.42
CA ALA A 51 1.20 -3.25 -8.38
C ALA A 51 1.78 -4.61 -7.96
N ASP A 52 1.17 -5.24 -6.98
CA ASP A 52 1.49 -6.61 -6.61
C ASP A 52 1.01 -7.58 -7.69
N THR A 53 1.74 -8.68 -7.83
CA THR A 53 1.42 -9.80 -8.72
C THR A 53 1.33 -11.08 -7.91
N ALA A 54 0.98 -12.20 -8.55
CA ALA A 54 0.97 -13.51 -7.88
C ALA A 54 2.33 -13.88 -7.27
N ASP A 55 3.43 -13.43 -7.89
CA ASP A 55 4.79 -13.82 -7.51
C ASP A 55 5.58 -12.68 -6.84
N THR A 56 4.97 -11.50 -6.67
CA THR A 56 5.67 -10.32 -6.15
C THR A 56 4.75 -9.44 -5.33
N VAL A 57 5.16 -9.17 -4.09
CA VAL A 57 4.49 -8.24 -3.17
C VAL A 57 5.47 -7.13 -2.83
N HIS A 58 4.99 -5.88 -2.83
CA HIS A 58 5.77 -4.71 -2.45
C HIS A 58 5.45 -4.31 -1.00
N LEU A 59 6.51 -4.07 -0.22
CA LEU A 59 6.39 -3.55 1.15
C LEU A 59 6.94 -2.14 1.22
N ILE A 60 6.17 -1.25 1.83
CA ILE A 60 6.58 0.14 2.06
C ILE A 60 7.18 0.23 3.46
N ILE A 61 8.48 0.49 3.52
CA ILE A 61 9.19 0.80 4.76
C ILE A 61 9.35 2.32 4.86
N PRO A 62 8.75 2.99 5.87
CA PRO A 62 8.95 4.42 6.05
C PRO A 62 10.43 4.75 6.28
N ALA A 63 10.94 5.81 5.65
CA ALA A 63 12.38 6.13 5.63
C ALA A 63 13.03 6.28 7.01
N THR A 64 12.25 6.61 8.05
CA THR A 64 12.73 6.78 9.42
C THR A 64 12.65 5.52 10.27
N VAL A 65 12.02 4.45 9.77
CA VAL A 65 11.83 3.19 10.50
C VAL A 65 12.94 2.24 10.08
N ASP A 66 13.67 1.71 11.06
CA ASP A 66 14.69 0.68 10.90
C ASP A 66 15.75 0.98 9.81
N SER A 67 16.02 2.27 9.55
CA SER A 67 16.91 2.74 8.49
C SER A 67 18.31 2.11 8.57
N THR A 68 18.86 1.93 9.77
CA THR A 68 20.16 1.27 9.99
C THR A 68 20.18 -0.16 9.45
N ARG A 69 19.09 -0.92 9.61
CA ARG A 69 19.00 -2.31 9.14
C ARG A 69 18.80 -2.37 7.63
N VAL A 70 18.00 -1.43 7.09
CA VAL A 70 17.79 -1.29 5.65
C VAL A 70 19.10 -0.92 4.94
N GLU A 71 19.84 0.07 5.44
CA GLU A 71 21.13 0.51 4.89
C GLU A 71 22.21 -0.58 4.98
N ALA A 72 22.17 -1.39 6.04
CA ALA A 72 23.06 -2.53 6.20
C ALA A 72 22.71 -3.73 5.29
N GLY A 73 21.57 -3.70 4.60
CA GLY A 73 21.09 -4.83 3.80
C GLY A 73 20.84 -6.09 4.63
N ASP A 74 20.26 -5.94 5.83
CA ASP A 74 20.00 -7.06 6.75
C ASP A 74 18.99 -8.06 6.15
N GLU A 75 19.48 -9.14 5.54
CA GLU A 75 18.65 -10.17 4.91
C GLU A 75 17.69 -10.85 5.91
N SER A 76 18.13 -11.04 7.16
CA SER A 76 17.28 -11.66 8.19
C SER A 76 16.10 -10.76 8.56
N TYR A 77 16.31 -9.44 8.58
CA TYR A 77 15.23 -8.47 8.75
C TYR A 77 14.23 -8.52 7.60
N PHE A 78 14.71 -8.52 6.36
CA PHE A 78 13.83 -8.55 5.19
C PHE A 78 13.03 -9.84 5.11
N GLU A 79 13.63 -10.97 5.48
CA GLU A 79 12.92 -12.24 5.58
C GLU A 79 11.82 -12.20 6.65
N GLU A 80 12.07 -11.60 7.81
CA GLU A 80 11.06 -11.42 8.86
C GLU A 80 9.90 -10.54 8.38
N LEU A 81 10.19 -9.40 7.75
CA LEU A 81 9.16 -8.53 7.16
C LEU A 81 8.33 -9.26 6.10
N GLY A 82 8.97 -10.01 5.21
CA GLY A 82 8.29 -10.81 4.20
C GLY A 82 7.37 -11.87 4.83
N ARG A 83 7.84 -12.57 5.87
CA ARG A 83 7.02 -13.54 6.61
C ARG A 83 5.82 -12.88 7.29
N LEU A 84 5.98 -11.70 7.88
CA LEU A 84 4.87 -10.97 8.51
C LEU A 84 3.83 -10.50 7.49
N ALA A 85 4.30 -10.01 6.34
CA ALA A 85 3.43 -9.61 5.24
C ALA A 85 2.60 -10.78 4.70
N LEU A 86 3.26 -11.90 4.40
CA LEU A 86 2.59 -13.12 3.91
C LEU A 86 1.79 -13.84 4.99
N GLY A 87 2.17 -13.72 6.26
CA GLY A 87 1.46 -14.33 7.39
C GLY A 87 0.03 -13.81 7.57
N SER A 88 -0.27 -12.64 7.03
CA SER A 88 -1.63 -12.09 6.94
C SER A 88 -2.38 -12.56 5.68
N CYS A 89 -1.66 -13.03 4.65
CA CYS A 89 -2.17 -13.61 3.41
C CYS A 89 -2.43 -15.12 3.53
N VAL A 90 -3.06 -15.57 4.63
CA VAL A 90 -3.53 -16.96 4.74
C VAL A 90 -4.66 -17.15 3.73
N TYR A 91 -4.31 -17.66 2.55
CA TYR A 91 -5.27 -18.24 1.63
C TYR A 91 -5.92 -19.44 2.34
N ARG A 92 -7.19 -19.29 2.73
CA ARG A 92 -8.00 -20.43 3.21
C ARG A 92 -8.39 -21.38 2.09
N GLU A 93 -8.11 -21.03 0.84
CA GLU A 93 -8.32 -21.88 -0.33
C GLU A 93 -6.96 -22.21 -0.94
N LEU A 94 -6.53 -23.45 -0.72
CA LEU A 94 -5.50 -24.10 -1.54
C LEU A 94 -6.15 -24.45 -2.90
N PRO A 95 -5.44 -24.30 -4.03
CA PRO A 95 -5.92 -24.83 -5.30
C PRO A 95 -6.07 -26.35 -5.20
N GLU A 96 -7.15 -26.91 -5.78
CA GLU A 96 -7.33 -28.36 -5.94
C GLU A 96 -6.26 -29.00 -6.83
#